data_AF-A0A667XQA9-F1
#
_entry.id   AF-A0A667XQA9-F1
#
_cell.length_a   1.000
_cell.length_b   1.000
_cell.length_c   1.000
_cell.angle_alpha   90.00
_cell.angle_beta   90.00
_cell.angle_gamma   90.00
#
_symmetry.space_group_name_H-M   'P 1'
#
loop_
_entity.id
_entity.type
_entity.pdbx_description
1 polymer ?
#
loop_
_entity_poly.entity_id
_entity_poly.type
_entity_poly.pdbx_seq_one_letter_code
_entity_poly.pdbx_strand_id
1 'polypeptide(L)'
;MGVPKFYRWISERYPCLSEVVKEHQIPEFDNLYLDMNGIIHQCSHPNDEDVHFRISEEKIFADIFHYLEVLFRIIKPRKVFFMAVDGVAPRAKMNQQRGRRFR
;
A
#
# COMPACT_ATOMS: atom_id res chain seq x y z
N MET A 1 9.42 -5.17 3.04
CA MET A 1 9.76 -6.03 1.86
C MET A 1 10.91 -5.38 1.11
N GLY A 2 11.65 -6.14 0.31
CA GLY A 2 12.72 -5.60 -0.56
C GLY A 2 14.06 -5.41 0.13
N VAL A 3 14.96 -4.71 -0.58
CA VAL A 3 16.30 -4.37 -0.10
C VAL A 3 16.19 -3.30 1.00
N PRO A 4 16.69 -3.54 2.22
CA PRO A 4 16.57 -2.60 3.32
C PRO A 4 17.08 -1.20 2.94
N LYS A 5 16.31 -0.16 3.30
CA LYS A 5 16.62 1.27 3.07
C LYS A 5 16.79 1.67 1.60
N PHE A 6 16.47 0.80 0.63
CA PHE A 6 16.70 1.07 -0.78
C PHE A 6 15.95 2.29 -1.30
N TYR A 7 14.68 2.45 -0.95
CA TYR A 7 13.89 3.65 -1.28
C TYR A 7 14.58 4.93 -0.80
N ARG A 8 15.00 4.96 0.48
CA ARG A 8 15.70 6.12 1.04
C ARG A 8 17.00 6.40 0.28
N TRP A 9 17.81 5.38 0.07
CA TRP A 9 19.10 5.52 -0.61
C TRP A 9 18.96 6.05 -2.03
N ILE A 10 17.99 5.55 -2.82
CA ILE A 10 17.80 6.00 -4.20
C ILE A 10 17.25 7.44 -4.26
N SER A 11 16.33 7.81 -3.36
CA SER A 11 15.77 9.16 -3.28
C SER A 11 16.81 10.20 -2.84
N GLU A 12 17.69 9.87 -1.90
CA GLU A 12 18.80 10.75 -1.49
C GLU A 12 19.83 10.91 -2.61
N ARG A 13 20.09 9.84 -3.39
CA ARG A 13 21.04 9.86 -4.50
C ARG A 13 20.51 10.59 -5.73
N TYR A 14 19.22 10.49 -6.01
CA TYR A 14 18.54 11.09 -7.16
C TYR A 14 17.32 11.89 -6.69
N PRO A 15 17.52 13.13 -6.19
CA PRO A 15 16.45 13.89 -5.54
C PRO A 15 15.30 14.28 -6.47
N CYS A 16 15.54 14.37 -7.77
CA CYS A 16 14.50 14.67 -8.77
C CYS A 16 13.64 13.45 -9.16
N LEU A 17 13.83 12.28 -8.51
CA LEU A 17 13.08 11.07 -8.82
C LEU A 17 11.63 11.13 -8.30
N SER A 18 11.38 11.89 -7.24
CA SER A 18 10.09 11.91 -6.55
C SER A 18 9.66 13.34 -6.27
N GLU A 19 8.39 13.62 -6.51
CA GLU A 19 7.77 14.92 -6.23
C GLU A 19 6.47 14.75 -5.45
N VAL A 20 6.10 15.78 -4.70
CA VAL A 20 4.79 15.81 -4.03
C VAL A 20 3.74 16.13 -5.07
N VAL A 21 2.81 15.20 -5.24
CA VAL A 21 1.74 15.30 -6.24
C VAL A 21 0.81 16.50 -5.94
N LYS A 22 0.53 17.30 -6.98
CA LYS A 22 -0.54 18.30 -7.00
C LYS A 22 -1.57 17.89 -8.05
N GLU A 23 -2.87 18.07 -7.79
CA GLU A 23 -3.95 17.55 -8.64
C GLU A 23 -3.82 17.85 -10.14
N HIS A 24 -3.27 19.02 -10.50
CA HIS A 24 -3.15 19.47 -11.89
C HIS A 24 -1.83 19.04 -12.57
N GLN A 25 -0.95 18.33 -11.86
CA GLN A 25 0.37 17.91 -12.35
C GLN A 25 0.43 16.41 -12.66
N ILE A 26 -0.65 15.66 -12.41
CA ILE A 26 -0.68 14.22 -12.61
C ILE A 26 -0.88 13.94 -14.10
N PRO A 27 0.04 13.20 -14.75
CA PRO A 27 -0.15 12.79 -16.13
C PRO A 27 -1.31 11.79 -16.24
N GLU A 28 -1.87 11.65 -17.43
CA GLU A 28 -2.92 10.66 -17.66
C GLU A 28 -2.34 9.24 -17.64
N PHE A 29 -3.01 8.32 -16.94
CA PHE A 29 -2.64 6.92 -16.88
C PHE A 29 -3.71 6.03 -17.52
N ASP A 30 -3.28 5.04 -18.28
CA ASP A 30 -4.19 4.01 -18.80
C ASP A 30 -4.54 2.98 -17.71
N ASN A 31 -3.55 2.58 -16.91
CA ASN A 31 -3.67 1.44 -16.01
C ASN A 31 -3.19 1.80 -14.60
N LEU A 32 -3.99 1.47 -13.59
CA LEU A 32 -3.64 1.57 -12.18
C LEU A 32 -3.69 0.18 -11.53
N TYR A 33 -2.60 -0.21 -10.87
CA TYR A 33 -2.45 -1.49 -10.16
C TYR A 33 -2.23 -1.22 -8.68
N LEU A 34 -3.08 -1.79 -7.83
CA LEU A 34 -2.99 -1.65 -6.37
C LEU A 34 -2.66 -2.99 -5.69
N ASP A 35 -1.62 -2.98 -4.86
CA ASP A 35 -1.36 -4.02 -3.87
C ASP A 35 -2.15 -3.70 -2.59
N MET A 36 -3.22 -4.45 -2.36
CA MET A 36 -4.16 -4.20 -1.28
C MET A 36 -3.60 -4.52 0.10
N ASN A 37 -2.55 -5.34 0.21
CA ASN A 37 -2.07 -5.79 1.52
C ASN A 37 -1.53 -4.63 2.36
N GLY A 38 -0.88 -3.65 1.71
CA GLY A 38 -0.40 -2.43 2.38
C GLY A 38 -1.54 -1.53 2.85
N ILE A 39 -2.59 -1.39 2.04
CA ILE A 39 -3.78 -0.60 2.38
C ILE A 39 -4.51 -1.23 3.56
N ILE A 40 -4.77 -2.53 3.49
CA ILE A 40 -5.45 -3.29 4.56
C ILE A 40 -4.65 -3.19 5.86
N HIS A 41 -3.32 -3.32 5.81
CA HIS A 41 -2.48 -3.16 7.01
C HIS A 41 -2.67 -1.78 7.64
N GLN A 42 -2.57 -0.71 6.85
CA GLN A 42 -2.68 0.66 7.35
C GLN A 42 -4.07 0.97 7.94
N CYS A 43 -5.14 0.45 7.33
CA CYS A 43 -6.51 0.66 7.79
C CYS A 43 -6.89 -0.18 9.02
N SER A 44 -6.25 -1.34 9.21
CA SER A 44 -6.56 -2.24 10.33
C SER A 44 -5.68 -2.00 11.56
N HIS A 45 -4.42 -1.60 11.35
CA HIS A 45 -3.43 -1.41 12.41
C HIS A 45 -2.63 -0.13 12.13
N PRO A 46 -3.24 1.06 12.34
CA PRO A 46 -2.57 2.34 12.08
C PRO A 46 -1.43 2.63 13.06
N ASN A 47 -1.43 1.98 14.23
CA ASN A 47 -0.37 2.07 15.23
C ASN A 47 -0.07 0.69 15.83
N ASP A 48 1.06 0.08 15.43
CA ASP A 48 1.50 -1.23 15.93
C ASP A 48 1.95 -1.19 17.41
N GLU A 49 2.10 -0.01 18.02
CA GLU A 49 2.55 0.13 19.41
C GLU A 49 1.43 -0.08 20.45
N ASP A 50 0.15 0.04 20.05
CA ASP A 50 -0.99 -0.13 20.96
C ASP A 50 -1.61 -1.53 20.85
N VAL A 51 -1.20 -2.41 21.77
CA VAL A 51 -1.67 -3.81 21.87
C VAL A 51 -3.17 -3.90 22.20
N HIS A 52 -3.77 -2.85 22.74
CA HIS A 52 -5.18 -2.81 23.10
C HIS A 52 -6.04 -2.13 22.04
N PHE A 53 -5.46 -1.65 20.94
CA PHE A 53 -6.22 -1.04 19.87
C PHE A 53 -7.24 -2.04 19.32
N ARG A 54 -8.51 -1.63 19.33
CA ARG A 54 -9.63 -2.37 18.76
C ARG A 54 -10.36 -1.44 17.81
N ILE A 55 -10.54 -1.89 16.58
CA ILE A 55 -11.34 -1.23 15.56
C ILE A 55 -12.32 -2.26 15.03
N SER A 56 -13.56 -1.83 14.76
CA SER A 56 -14.58 -2.73 14.22
C SER A 56 -14.30 -3.03 12.76
N GLU A 57 -14.71 -4.20 12.28
CA GLU A 57 -14.53 -4.57 10.87
C GLU A 57 -15.22 -3.57 9.94
N GLU A 58 -16.41 -3.07 10.32
CA GLU A 58 -17.15 -2.08 9.52
C GLU A 58 -16.33 -0.80 9.33
N LYS A 59 -15.63 -0.35 10.38
CA LYS A 59 -14.78 0.83 10.31
C LYS A 59 -13.54 0.57 9.44
N ILE A 60 -12.90 -0.60 9.56
CA ILE A 60 -11.78 -0.99 8.69
C ILE A 60 -12.21 -0.94 7.22
N PHE A 61 -13.36 -1.55 6.89
CA PHE A 61 -13.86 -1.56 5.51
C PHE A 61 -14.20 -0.16 5.00
N ALA A 62 -14.82 0.68 5.83
CA ALA A 62 -15.08 2.08 5.49
C ALA A 62 -13.79 2.84 5.16
N ASP A 63 -12.73 2.64 5.95
CA ASP A 63 -11.43 3.28 5.74
C ASP A 63 -10.72 2.74 4.49
N ILE A 64 -10.81 1.43 4.20
CA ILE A 64 -10.31 0.85 2.95
C ILE A 64 -11.01 1.47 1.74
N PHE A 65 -12.35 1.56 1.75
CA PHE A 65 -13.11 2.14 0.65
C PHE A 65 -12.79 3.60 0.44
N HIS A 66 -12.66 4.37 1.52
CA HIS A 66 -12.25 5.76 1.43
C HIS A 66 -10.86 5.91 0.82
N TYR A 67 -9.89 5.10 1.25
CA TYR A 67 -8.52 5.14 0.71
C TYR A 67 -8.48 4.79 -0.78
N LEU A 68 -9.24 3.77 -1.20
CA LEU A 68 -9.38 3.40 -2.60
C LEU A 68 -10.00 4.52 -3.44
N GLU A 69 -11.07 5.16 -2.95
CA GLU A 69 -11.73 6.26 -3.64
C GLU A 69 -10.76 7.42 -3.88
N VAL A 70 -10.01 7.81 -2.84
CA VAL A 70 -9.01 8.88 -2.92
C VAL A 70 -7.96 8.56 -3.99
N LEU A 71 -7.35 7.37 -3.95
CA LEU A 71 -6.35 6.98 -4.94
C LEU A 71 -6.90 6.94 -6.37
N PHE A 72 -8.10 6.38 -6.55
CA PHE A 72 -8.74 6.30 -7.86
C PHE A 72 -9.03 7.69 -8.43
N ARG A 73 -9.54 8.62 -7.60
CA ARG A 73 -9.84 10.00 -8.00
C ARG A 73 -8.60 10.82 -8.31
N ILE A 74 -7.48 10.54 -7.66
CA ILE A 74 -6.18 11.17 -7.92
C ILE A 74 -5.64 10.72 -9.28
N ILE A 75 -5.61 9.42 -9.55
CA ILE A 75 -4.93 8.86 -10.74
C ILE A 75 -5.81 8.84 -12.00
N LYS A 76 -7.13 8.62 -11.85
CA LYS A 76 -8.12 8.58 -12.94
C LYS A 76 -7.71 7.64 -14.10
N PRO A 77 -7.53 6.32 -13.85
CA PRO A 77 -7.11 5.39 -14.90
C PRO A 77 -8.14 5.29 -16.03
N ARG A 78 -7.69 5.27 -17.29
CA ARG A 78 -8.58 5.29 -18.48
C ARG A 78 -9.04 3.92 -18.97
N LYS A 79 -8.26 2.87 -18.70
CA LYS A 79 -8.49 1.52 -19.25
C LYS A 79 -8.64 0.47 -18.16
N VAL A 80 -7.63 0.32 -17.31
CA VAL A 80 -7.59 -0.76 -16.31
C VAL A 80 -7.44 -0.21 -14.91
N PHE A 81 -8.32 -0.65 -14.02
CA PHE A 81 -8.15 -0.53 -12.58
C PHE A 81 -8.08 -1.93 -11.98
N PHE A 82 -6.88 -2.35 -11.58
CA PHE A 82 -6.62 -3.69 -11.08
C PHE A 82 -6.20 -3.65 -9.61
N MET A 83 -6.88 -4.42 -8.77
CA MET A 83 -6.58 -4.53 -7.35
C MET A 83 -6.33 -5.99 -7.02
N ALA A 84 -5.24 -6.28 -6.30
CA ALA A 84 -4.90 -7.63 -5.89
C ALA A 84 -4.62 -7.71 -4.39
N VAL A 85 -5.12 -8.79 -3.78
CA VAL A 85 -4.82 -9.21 -2.40
C VAL A 85 -3.92 -10.44 -2.48
N ASP A 86 -2.95 -10.57 -1.57
CA ASP A 86 -2.07 -11.74 -1.57
C ASP A 86 -2.86 -13.03 -1.30
N GLY A 87 -2.79 -13.96 -2.24
CA GLY A 87 -3.24 -15.34 -2.04
C GLY A 87 -2.17 -16.21 -1.38
N VAL A 88 -2.28 -17.53 -1.58
CA VAL A 88 -1.27 -18.47 -1.04
C VAL A 88 0.08 -18.24 -1.74
N ALA A 89 1.08 -17.90 -0.94
CA ALA A 89 2.41 -17.62 -1.42
C ALA A 89 3.26 -18.89 -1.65
N PRO A 90 4.31 -18.83 -2.49
CA PRO A 90 5.28 -19.92 -2.63
C PRO A 90 6.03 -20.19 -1.31
N ARG A 91 6.50 -21.44 -1.14
CA ARG A 91 7.13 -21.93 0.11
C ARG A 91 8.24 -21.00 0.65
N ALA A 92 9.07 -20.44 -0.22
CA ALA A 92 10.13 -19.51 0.19
C ALA A 92 9.57 -18.26 0.90
N LYS A 93 8.52 -17.63 0.34
CA LYS A 93 7.84 -16.47 0.93
C LYS A 93 7.04 -16.88 2.17
N MET A 94 6.44 -18.08 2.19
CA MET A 94 5.75 -18.60 3.38
C MET A 94 6.70 -18.70 4.58
N ASN A 95 7.90 -19.25 4.41
CA ASN A 95 8.89 -19.34 5.49
C ASN A 95 9.27 -17.95 6.02
N GLN A 96 9.42 -16.97 5.14
CA GLN A 96 9.72 -15.59 5.53
C GLN A 96 8.56 -14.93 6.27
N GLN A 97 7.32 -15.07 5.77
CA GLN A 97 6.12 -14.54 6.43
C GLN A 97 5.90 -15.18 7.80
N ARG A 98 6.10 -16.50 7.90
CA ARG A 98 6.10 -17.22 9.18
C ARG A 98 7.12 -16.61 10.13
N GLY A 99 8.38 -16.48 9.71
CA GLY A 99 9.43 -15.90 10.56
C GLY A 99 9.14 -14.47 11.06
N ARG A 100 8.33 -13.68 10.32
CA ARG A 100 7.89 -12.35 10.78
C ARG A 100 6.78 -12.41 11.82
N ARG A 101 5.82 -13.32 11.69
CA ARG A 101 4.68 -13.45 12.61
C ARG A 101 5.04 -14.08 13.96
N PHE A 102 6.15 -14.80 14.01
CA PHE A 102 6.66 -15.43 15.24
C PHE A 102 7.64 -14.52 16.01
N ARG A 103 7.97 -13.34 15.47
CA ARG A 103 8.70 -12.30 16.18
C ARG A 103 7.69 -11.34 16.79
#